data_AF-A0A1S2QXF4-F1
#
_entry.id   AF-A0A1S2QXF4-F1
#
_cell.length_a   1.000
_cell.length_b   1.000
_cell.length_c   1.000
_cell.angle_alpha   90.00
_cell.angle_beta   90.00
_cell.angle_gamma   90.00
#
_symmetry.space_group_name_H-M   'P 1'
#
loop_
_entity.id
_entity.type
_entity.pdbx_description
1 polymer ?
#
loop_
_entity_poly.entity_id
_entity_poly.type
_entity_poly.pdbx_seq_one_letter_code
_entity_poly.pdbx_strand_id
1 'polypeptide(L)'
;MNKFGVLSILMVLISVLMFFILRGPNADLPLIIIILGSFSLLGIIFAVISKKWLSGVIGVLSNGAVLVCVYFLLLAYGIAG
;
A
#
# COMPACT_ATOMS: atom_id res chain seq x y z
N MET A 1 -6.38 10.99 15.88
CA MET A 1 -6.45 10.78 14.42
C MET A 1 -7.80 11.26 13.90
N ASN A 2 -7.89 11.76 12.67
CA ASN A 2 -9.17 12.03 11.97
C ASN A 2 -9.65 10.74 11.27
N LYS A 3 -10.96 10.60 10.98
CA LYS A 3 -11.54 9.54 10.12
C LYS A 3 -10.68 9.21 8.89
N PHE A 4 -10.21 10.20 8.14
CA PHE A 4 -9.32 10.00 6.98
C PHE A 4 -7.93 9.47 7.35
N GLY A 5 -7.37 9.91 8.49
CA GLY A 5 -6.11 9.36 8.97
C GLY A 5 -6.24 7.90 9.42
N VAL A 6 -7.39 7.53 10.00
CA VAL A 6 -7.71 6.12 10.33
C VAL A 6 -7.87 5.30 9.05
N LEU A 7 -8.59 5.81 8.05
CA LEU A 7 -8.73 5.15 6.75
C LEU A 7 -7.38 4.95 6.05
N SER A 8 -6.47 5.92 6.14
CA SER A 8 -5.12 5.81 5.60
C SER A 8 -4.33 4.64 6.21
N ILE A 9 -4.38 4.49 7.54
CA ILE A 9 -3.73 3.37 8.24
C ILE A 9 -4.45 2.05 7.94
N LEU A 10 -5.78 2.08 7.81
CA LEU A 10 -6.56 0.90 7.43
C LEU A 10 -6.16 0.37 6.05
N MET A 11 -5.86 1.26 5.09
CA MET A 11 -5.36 0.85 3.77
C MET A 11 -4.01 0.12 3.84
N VAL A 12 -3.12 0.53 4.75
CA VAL A 12 -1.87 -0.20 5.01
C VAL A 12 -2.17 -1.59 5.57
N LEU A 13 -3.04 -1.69 6.56
CA LEU A 13 -3.42 -2.98 7.16
C LEU A 13 -4.03 -3.92 6.12
N ILE A 14 -4.95 -3.43 5.30
CA ILE A 14 -5.56 -4.20 4.21
C ILE A 14 -4.49 -4.65 3.20
N SER A 15 -3.55 -3.76 2.85
CA SER A 15 -2.44 -4.11 1.93
C SER A 15 -1.59 -5.26 2.48
N VAL A 16 -1.27 -5.23 3.77
CA VAL A 16 -0.52 -6.31 4.44
C VAL A 16 -1.32 -7.62 4.43
N LEU A 17 -2.60 -7.58 4.80
CA LEU A 17 -3.46 -8.77 4.80
C LEU A 17 -3.59 -9.38 3.40
N MET A 18 -3.82 -8.54 2.38
CA MET A 18 -3.92 -8.98 0.99
C MET A 18 -2.62 -9.63 0.51
N PHE A 19 -1.46 -9.09 0.87
CA PHE A 19 -0.18 -9.70 0.55
C PHE A 19 -0.06 -11.12 1.14
N PHE A 20 -0.47 -11.32 2.40
CA PHE A 20 -0.43 -12.64 3.04
C PHE A 20 -1.42 -13.64 2.43
N ILE A 21 -2.56 -13.17 1.93
CA ILE A 21 -3.57 -14.00 1.27
C ILE A 21 -3.11 -14.42 -0.14
N LEU A 22 -2.53 -13.49 -0.90
CA LEU A 22 -2.22 -13.69 -2.31
C LEU A 22 -0.82 -14.28 -2.57
N ARG A 23 0.09 -14.23 -1.60
CA ARG A 23 1.44 -14.83 -1.75
C ARG A 23 1.36 -16.34 -1.91
N GLY A 24 2.25 -16.91 -2.72
CA GLY A 24 2.35 -18.36 -2.88
C GLY A 24 3.14 -18.76 -4.14
N PRO A 25 3.34 -20.08 -4.35
CA PRO A 25 4.11 -20.59 -5.50
C PRO A 25 3.48 -20.25 -6.86
N ASN A 26 2.15 -20.16 -6.90
CA ASN A 26 1.36 -19.84 -8.11
C ASN A 26 0.72 -18.45 -8.02
N ALA A 27 1.36 -17.51 -7.33
CA ALA A 27 0.80 -16.19 -7.12
C ALA A 27 0.85 -15.34 -8.39
N ASP A 28 -0.28 -14.72 -8.73
CA ASP A 28 -0.35 -13.73 -9.81
C ASP A 28 0.31 -12.42 -9.38
N LEU A 29 1.60 -12.29 -9.64
CA LEU A 29 2.39 -11.10 -9.27
C LEU A 29 1.76 -9.77 -9.79
N PRO A 30 1.31 -9.67 -11.06
CA PRO A 30 0.67 -8.46 -11.56
C PRO A 30 -0.57 -8.05 -10.75
N LEU A 31 -1.38 -9.03 -10.34
CA LEU A 31 -2.57 -8.79 -9.52
C LEU A 31 -2.18 -8.26 -8.14
N ILE A 32 -1.16 -8.84 -7.51
CA ILE A 32 -0.64 -8.36 -6.22
C ILE A 32 -0.14 -6.91 -6.33
N ILE A 33 0.64 -6.60 -7.36
CA ILE A 33 1.17 -5.26 -7.65
C ILE A 33 0.02 -4.25 -7.77
N ILE A 34 -1.02 -4.57 -8.56
CA ILE A 34 -2.17 -3.70 -8.77
C ILE A 34 -2.93 -3.46 -7.47
N ILE A 35 -3.19 -4.51 -6.68
CA ILE A 35 -3.95 -4.40 -5.42
C ILE A 35 -3.19 -3.57 -4.39
N LEU A 36 -1.93 -3.90 -4.10
CA LEU A 36 -1.13 -3.17 -3.11
C LEU A 36 -0.88 -1.73 -3.55
N GLY A 37 -0.59 -1.51 -4.83
CA GLY A 37 -0.40 -0.17 -5.39
C GLY A 37 -1.65 0.69 -5.25
N SER A 38 -2.81 0.15 -5.60
CA SER A 38 -4.09 0.87 -5.53
C SER A 38 -4.48 1.24 -4.09
N PHE A 39 -4.36 0.30 -3.15
CA PHE A 39 -4.66 0.58 -1.75
C PHE A 39 -3.70 1.60 -1.14
N SER A 40 -2.41 1.49 -1.47
CA SER A 40 -1.42 2.44 -0.97
C SER A 40 -1.64 3.86 -1.51
N LEU A 41 -1.94 4.01 -2.81
CA LEU A 41 -2.29 5.30 -3.40
C LEU A 41 -3.53 5.91 -2.73
N LEU A 42 -4.59 5.11 -2.51
CA LEU A 42 -5.76 5.56 -1.75
C LEU A 42 -5.41 5.96 -0.32
N GLY A 43 -4.53 5.20 0.34
CA GLY A 43 -4.05 5.50 1.69
C GLY A 43 -3.30 6.83 1.76
N ILE A 44 -2.47 7.16 0.76
CA ILE A 44 -1.79 8.45 0.65
C ILE A 44 -2.81 9.59 0.45
N ILE A 45 -3.79 9.40 -0.44
CA ILE A 45 -4.86 10.39 -0.67
C ILE A 45 -5.59 10.69 0.64
N PHE A 46 -5.97 9.67 1.42
CA PHE A 46 -6.60 9.86 2.72
C PHE A 46 -5.69 10.52 3.76
N ALA A 47 -4.38 10.24 3.74
CA ALA A 47 -3.42 10.90 4.62
C ALA A 47 -3.36 12.41 4.35
N VAL A 48 -3.31 12.81 3.07
CA VAL A 48 -3.26 14.21 2.65
C VAL A 48 -4.57 14.94 2.97
N ILE A 49 -5.72 14.33 2.68
CA ILE A 49 -7.05 14.88 3.00
C ILE A 49 -7.26 15.02 4.52
N SER A 50 -6.51 14.27 5.34
CA SER A 50 -6.63 14.33 6.79
C SER A 50 -6.39 15.73 7.37
N LYS A 51 -5.62 16.59 6.66
CA LYS A 51 -5.23 17.96 7.06
C LYS A 51 -4.62 18.06 8.47
N LYS A 52 -4.24 16.93 9.07
CA LYS A 52 -3.53 16.86 10.35
C LYS A 52 -2.11 16.44 10.08
N TRP A 53 -1.15 17.26 10.51
CA TRP A 53 0.27 17.06 10.23
C TRP A 53 0.76 15.66 10.61
N LEU A 54 0.50 15.21 11.84
CA LEU A 54 0.88 13.87 12.31
C LEU A 54 0.23 12.74 11.49
N SER A 55 -1.07 12.82 11.20
CA SER A 55 -1.76 11.79 10.40
C SER A 55 -1.29 11.78 8.95
N GLY A 56 -0.95 12.95 8.39
CA GLY A 56 -0.38 13.09 7.06
C GLY A 56 0.99 12.44 6.98
N VAL A 57 1.91 12.78 7.88
CA VAL A 57 3.27 12.21 7.90
C VAL A 57 3.24 10.71 8.09
N ILE A 58 2.51 10.20 9.10
CA ILE A 58 2.43 8.77 9.38
C ILE A 58 1.77 8.03 8.20
N GLY A 59 0.66 8.56 7.68
CA GLY A 59 -0.07 7.94 6.58
C GLY A 59 0.73 7.90 5.28
N VAL A 60 1.41 8.99 4.92
CA VAL A 60 2.27 9.04 3.72
C VAL A 60 3.48 8.13 3.88
N LEU A 61 4.15 8.13 5.04
CA LEU A 61 5.34 7.32 5.26
C LEU A 61 5.00 5.82 5.23
N SER A 62 3.93 5.41 5.91
CA SER A 62 3.51 4.01 5.97
C SER A 62 3.01 3.48 4.62
N ASN A 63 2.15 4.22 3.90
CA ASN A 63 1.73 3.84 2.55
C ASN A 63 2.90 3.94 1.56
N GLY A 64 3.78 4.92 1.70
CA GLY A 64 5.01 5.04 0.93
C GLY A 64 5.91 3.80 1.05
N ALA A 65 6.05 3.24 2.25
CA ALA A 65 6.76 1.98 2.45
C ALA A 65 6.10 0.81 1.68
N VAL A 66 4.76 0.75 1.63
CA VAL A 66 4.04 -0.23 0.81
C VAL A 66 4.35 -0.03 -0.68
N LEU A 67 4.42 1.22 -1.17
CA LEU A 67 4.79 1.50 -2.57
C LEU A 67 6.22 1.09 -2.89
N VAL A 68 7.16 1.25 -1.95
CA VAL A 68 8.53 0.74 -2.12
C VAL A 68 8.53 -0.78 -2.27
N CYS A 69 7.72 -1.50 -1.49
CA CYS A 69 7.54 -2.94 -1.67
C CYS A 69 6.93 -3.28 -3.05
N VAL A 70 5.92 -2.51 -3.49
CA VAL A 70 5.32 -2.67 -4.83
C VAL A 70 6.35 -2.44 -5.92
N TYR A 71 7.24 -1.45 -5.78
CA TYR A 71 8.33 -1.20 -6.72
C TYR A 71 9.28 -2.40 -6.82
N PHE A 72 9.66 -3.02 -5.70
CA PHE A 72 10.47 -4.24 -5.73
C PHE A 72 9.74 -5.43 -6.37
N LEU A 73 8.44 -5.58 -6.15
CA LEU A 73 7.62 -6.60 -6.80
C LEU A 73 7.55 -6.37 -8.31
N LEU A 74 7.37 -5.12 -8.75
CA LEU A 74 7.37 -4.75 -10.17
C LEU A 74 8.74 -5.07 -10.81
N LEU A 75 9.83 -4.72 -10.13
CA LEU A 75 11.18 -5.03 -10.59
C LEU A 75 11.40 -6.54 -10.71
N ALA A 76 10.96 -7.32 -9.71
CA ALA A 76 11.04 -8.78 -9.75
C ALA A 76 10.24 -9.37 -10.92
N TYR A 77 9.03 -8.87 -11.18
CA TYR A 77 8.23 -9.28 -12.33
C TYR A 77 8.92 -8.99 -13.66
N GLY A 78 9.51 -7.79 -13.80
CA GLY A 78 10.20 -7.38 -15.02
C GLY A 78 11.52 -8.12 -15.29
N ILE A 79 12.20 -8.61 -14.25
CA ILE A 79 13.43 -9.42 -14.39
C ILE A 79 13.12 -10.90 -14.62
N ALA A 80 12.00 -11.41 -14.08
CA ALA A 80 11.60 -12.81 -14.20
C ALA A 80 10.89 -13.16 -15.52
N GLY A 81 10.52 -12.15 -16.33
CA GLY A 81 9.99 -12.32 -17.69
C GLY A 81 11.09 -12.35 -18.74
#